data_AF-A0A7S3UYN8-F1
#
_entry.id   AF-A0A7S3UYN8-F1
#
_cell.length_a   1.000
_cell.length_b   1.000
_cell.length_c   1.000
_cell.angle_alpha   90.00
_cell.angle_beta   90.00
_cell.angle_gamma   90.00
#
_symmetry.space_group_name_H-M   'P 1'
#
loop_
_entity.id
_entity.type
_entity.pdbx_description
1 polymer ?
#
loop_
_entity_poly.entity_id
_entity_poly.type
_entity_poly.pdbx_seq_one_letter_code
_entity_poly.pdbx_strand_id
1 'polypeptide(L)'
;MQYALVSVIKGVASLENDQLDECLVRLWEAEELAAKDSDWLGKDVVRGIVTLVGGAVQVLQHSYAKGVYNVLKSWMWIKVLQTDAVNYIGKEREVIRSCALLTLGIFNILLSLLPPQMLTAATYLSGFEGDRQVGLNMLLECWKEDGIFSAWGALVWVGYNVDTKTFLHEKLTEEDKEECDAIFKWAQESYENSVFFSLIRADFVASKQKIASSMEILDSALPYAKELKALEWAVNYKRGVYELADLNFEKAAVYFENSIQVYVRVGRRSMVPFMAMYSFLCYRVVQQRGEEAKTEMEMDSATAKSKADEMLSLIVDYKNMDKANWGRQDIYAFKMLALYKDIDEDDKDDDFESEPWPLLDLAENMVIRMRCTRWMNESQANRFLEMLQENADSLGKEVSAHDLVRMYAIVSQMLLERKQPLKALEWCNKGLALEDEVSDSGFLPLLLYLKAVIMLQQGQLLDAKHCVHLLDEKMTKKSWIHHYVLFKTTLLKKQLKMKERSDDHGYTTIKIGAGASHQHAVHLKANSRFRWEWSVTNHDIRFLCVFRPNGGGVQDLTVVKDIERWDKKSGPNIGTFDAHVAGEIVLEWDNTYSYLRSKDVLFRVISP
;
A
#
# COMPACT_ATOMS: atom_id res chain seq x y z
N MET A 1 -0.53 -33.36 3.05
CA MET A 1 -0.24 -31.91 2.90
C MET A 1 -1.18 -31.22 1.91
N GLN A 2 -1.22 -31.60 0.62
CA GLN A 2 -2.15 -30.97 -0.35
C GLN A 2 -3.60 -30.98 0.13
N TYR A 3 -4.08 -32.10 0.66
CA TYR A 3 -5.42 -32.19 1.24
C TYR A 3 -5.66 -31.18 2.37
N ALA A 4 -4.66 -30.94 3.23
CA ALA A 4 -4.74 -29.94 4.28
C ALA A 4 -4.78 -28.52 3.70
N LEU A 5 -3.92 -28.20 2.72
CA LEU A 5 -3.96 -26.90 2.02
C LEU A 5 -5.28 -26.66 1.27
N VAL A 6 -5.79 -27.68 0.58
CA VAL A 6 -7.10 -27.65 -0.07
C VAL A 6 -8.22 -27.50 0.96
N SER A 7 -8.09 -28.10 2.14
CA SER A 7 -9.03 -27.89 3.27
C SER A 7 -8.95 -26.46 3.81
N VAL A 8 -7.76 -25.86 3.93
CA VAL A 8 -7.61 -24.43 4.29
C VAL A 8 -8.37 -23.58 3.27
N ILE A 9 -8.10 -23.76 1.97
CA ILE A 9 -8.75 -22.97 0.93
C ILE A 9 -10.23 -23.20 0.97
N LYS A 10 -10.68 -24.46 0.99
CA LYS A 10 -12.10 -24.81 0.97
C LYS A 10 -12.80 -24.20 2.17
N GLY A 11 -12.15 -24.12 3.32
CA GLY A 11 -12.70 -23.49 4.52
C GLY A 11 -12.81 -21.99 4.44
N VAL A 12 -11.74 -21.34 4.01
CA VAL A 12 -11.76 -19.91 3.73
C VAL A 12 -12.78 -19.60 2.63
N ALA A 13 -12.92 -20.47 1.64
CA ALA A 13 -13.77 -20.31 0.46
C ALA A 13 -15.24 -20.71 0.67
N SER A 14 -15.55 -21.61 1.61
CA SER A 14 -16.92 -22.04 1.93
C SER A 14 -17.61 -21.10 2.91
N LEU A 15 -16.82 -20.31 3.66
CA LEU A 15 -17.29 -19.48 4.77
C LEU A 15 -17.93 -20.31 5.90
N GLU A 16 -17.63 -21.58 6.09
CA GLU A 16 -18.14 -22.34 7.26
C GLU A 16 -17.32 -22.02 8.53
N ASN A 17 -17.98 -21.92 9.69
CA ASN A 17 -17.36 -21.44 10.94
C ASN A 17 -16.21 -22.35 11.41
N ASP A 18 -16.37 -23.66 11.26
CA ASP A 18 -15.52 -24.65 11.92
C ASP A 18 -14.34 -25.12 11.06
N GLN A 19 -14.24 -24.65 9.80
CA GLN A 19 -13.22 -25.15 8.88
C GLN A 19 -11.80 -24.74 9.28
N LEU A 20 -11.61 -23.60 9.94
CA LEU A 20 -10.28 -23.23 10.43
C LEU A 20 -9.85 -24.15 11.57
N ASP A 21 -10.78 -24.56 12.44
CA ASP A 21 -10.52 -25.52 13.51
C ASP A 21 -10.25 -26.92 12.93
N GLU A 22 -11.09 -27.39 12.01
CA GLU A 22 -10.90 -28.67 11.32
C GLU A 22 -9.58 -28.70 10.55
N CYS A 23 -9.26 -27.61 9.85
CA CYS A 23 -7.98 -27.44 9.18
C CYS A 23 -6.82 -27.51 10.17
N LEU A 24 -6.93 -26.81 11.30
CA LEU A 24 -5.89 -26.79 12.32
C LEU A 24 -5.66 -28.17 12.92
N VAL A 25 -6.73 -28.94 13.17
CA VAL A 25 -6.66 -30.34 13.61
C VAL A 25 -5.93 -31.19 12.58
N ARG A 26 -6.28 -31.09 11.30
CA ARG A 26 -5.63 -31.83 10.20
C ARG A 26 -4.15 -31.48 10.03
N LEU A 27 -3.81 -30.20 10.22
CA LEU A 27 -2.42 -29.75 10.20
C LEU A 27 -1.67 -30.42 11.36
N TRP A 28 -2.17 -30.34 12.60
CA TRP A 28 -1.45 -30.96 13.72
C TRP A 28 -1.37 -32.49 13.64
N GLU A 29 -2.40 -33.15 13.12
CA GLU A 29 -2.35 -34.58 12.80
C GLU A 29 -1.25 -34.89 11.76
N ALA A 30 -1.15 -34.09 10.69
CA ALA A 30 -0.11 -34.26 9.69
C ALA A 30 1.30 -34.01 10.25
N GLU A 31 1.47 -33.08 11.19
CA GLU A 31 2.75 -32.84 11.88
C GLU A 31 3.13 -34.04 12.75
N GLU A 32 2.17 -34.59 13.50
CA GLU A 32 2.38 -35.74 14.37
C GLU A 32 2.71 -37.00 13.57
N LEU A 33 2.01 -37.24 12.46
CA LEU A 33 2.29 -38.36 11.57
C LEU A 33 3.68 -38.23 10.93
N ALA A 34 4.04 -37.04 10.45
CA ALA A 34 5.39 -36.80 9.92
C ALA A 34 6.46 -37.02 11.00
N ALA A 35 6.22 -36.59 12.24
CA ALA A 35 7.17 -36.79 13.34
C ALA A 35 7.50 -38.28 13.61
N LYS A 36 6.54 -39.20 13.36
CA LYS A 36 6.69 -40.66 13.54
C LYS A 36 7.37 -41.37 12.37
N ASP A 37 7.51 -40.71 11.22
CA ASP A 37 8.14 -41.30 10.04
C ASP A 37 9.66 -41.49 10.24
N SER A 38 10.25 -42.36 9.42
CA SER A 38 11.69 -42.58 9.27
C SER A 38 12.43 -41.26 8.99
N ASP A 39 13.74 -41.25 9.24
CA ASP A 39 14.55 -40.04 9.03
C ASP A 39 14.82 -39.84 7.53
N TRP A 40 14.08 -38.90 6.91
CA TRP A 40 14.25 -38.51 5.52
C TRP A 40 13.80 -37.06 5.32
N LEU A 41 14.31 -36.42 4.26
CA LEU A 41 14.16 -34.97 4.06
C LEU A 41 12.71 -34.48 3.95
N GLY A 42 11.82 -35.26 3.33
CA GLY A 42 10.43 -34.84 3.16
C GLY A 42 9.63 -34.84 4.46
N LYS A 43 10.04 -35.60 5.49
CA LYS A 43 9.49 -35.46 6.84
C LYS A 43 9.69 -34.04 7.36
N ASP A 44 10.90 -33.50 7.26
CA ASP A 44 11.22 -32.16 7.73
C ASP A 44 10.48 -31.09 6.91
N VAL A 45 10.39 -31.27 5.60
CA VAL A 45 9.61 -30.41 4.70
C VAL A 45 8.14 -30.33 5.16
N VAL A 46 7.51 -31.48 5.35
CA VAL A 46 6.10 -31.55 5.78
C VAL A 46 5.93 -30.90 7.14
N ARG A 47 6.78 -31.20 8.12
CA ARG A 47 6.70 -30.60 9.47
C ARG A 47 6.87 -29.09 9.43
N GLY A 48 7.81 -28.58 8.65
CA GLY A 48 8.02 -27.15 8.47
C GLY A 48 6.77 -26.45 7.97
N ILE A 49 6.19 -26.95 6.88
CA ILE A 49 5.07 -26.26 6.22
C ILE A 49 3.80 -26.38 7.02
N VAL A 50 3.52 -27.55 7.56
CA VAL A 50 2.35 -27.77 8.40
C VAL A 50 2.41 -26.88 9.64
N THR A 51 3.60 -26.73 10.25
CA THR A 51 3.79 -25.81 11.39
C THR A 51 3.62 -24.35 10.97
N LEU A 52 4.12 -23.97 9.79
CA LEU A 52 3.98 -22.61 9.25
C LEU A 52 2.50 -22.27 8.98
N VAL A 53 1.80 -23.13 8.25
CA VAL A 53 0.38 -22.97 7.91
C VAL A 53 -0.48 -23.04 9.17
N GLY A 54 -0.19 -23.95 10.10
CA GLY A 54 -0.89 -24.03 11.38
C GLY A 54 -0.71 -22.77 12.23
N GLY A 55 0.51 -22.19 12.23
CA GLY A 55 0.77 -20.90 12.84
C GLY A 55 -0.02 -19.77 12.18
N ALA A 56 -0.08 -19.73 10.85
CA ALA A 56 -0.88 -18.75 10.10
C ALA A 56 -2.39 -18.88 10.39
N VAL A 57 -2.93 -20.10 10.41
CA VAL A 57 -4.33 -20.38 10.77
C VAL A 57 -4.62 -19.91 12.20
N GLN A 58 -3.72 -20.15 13.15
CA GLN A 58 -3.88 -19.63 14.52
C GLN A 58 -3.87 -18.10 14.59
N VAL A 59 -3.06 -17.41 13.77
CA VAL A 59 -3.13 -15.95 13.66
C VAL A 59 -4.49 -15.51 13.11
N LEU A 60 -5.02 -16.20 12.08
CA LEU A 60 -6.35 -15.92 11.52
C LEU A 60 -7.47 -16.16 12.54
N GLN A 61 -7.29 -17.10 13.46
CA GLN A 61 -8.17 -17.35 14.61
C GLN A 61 -7.93 -16.40 15.79
N HIS A 62 -7.13 -15.35 15.62
CA HIS A 62 -6.75 -14.39 16.66
C HIS A 62 -5.97 -14.98 17.85
N SER A 63 -5.43 -16.19 17.72
CA SER A 63 -4.51 -16.82 18.68
C SER A 63 -3.07 -16.35 18.44
N TYR A 64 -2.84 -15.03 18.45
CA TYR A 64 -1.60 -14.40 17.98
C TYR A 64 -0.32 -14.97 18.61
N ALA A 65 -0.28 -15.15 19.93
CA ALA A 65 0.91 -15.66 20.61
C ALA A 65 1.30 -17.07 20.14
N LYS A 66 0.31 -17.98 20.05
CA LYS A 66 0.52 -19.35 19.55
C LYS A 66 0.87 -19.35 18.07
N GLY A 67 0.16 -18.54 17.28
CA GLY A 67 0.39 -18.42 15.85
C GLY A 67 1.79 -17.92 15.52
N VAL A 68 2.22 -16.83 16.15
CA VAL A 68 3.59 -16.28 16.01
C VAL A 68 4.62 -17.31 16.48
N TYR A 69 4.41 -17.96 17.64
CA TYR A 69 5.31 -19.02 18.11
C TYR A 69 5.45 -20.15 17.08
N ASN A 70 4.36 -20.64 16.50
CA ASN A 70 4.42 -21.72 15.52
C ASN A 70 5.01 -21.28 14.18
N VAL A 71 4.74 -20.05 13.71
CA VAL A 71 5.45 -19.49 12.55
C VAL A 71 6.96 -19.44 12.83
N LEU A 72 7.38 -19.00 14.02
CA LEU A 72 8.79 -19.01 14.41
C LEU A 72 9.33 -20.43 14.64
N LYS A 73 8.53 -21.40 15.09
CA LYS A 73 8.93 -22.80 15.27
C LYS A 73 9.14 -23.49 13.92
N SER A 74 8.30 -23.19 12.94
CA SER A 74 8.41 -23.72 11.57
C SER A 74 9.78 -23.43 10.96
N TRP A 75 10.43 -22.36 11.43
CA TRP A 75 11.76 -21.94 11.07
C TRP A 75 12.83 -23.03 11.17
N MET A 76 12.79 -23.85 12.23
CA MET A 76 13.80 -24.90 12.44
C MET A 76 13.86 -25.86 11.25
N TRP A 77 12.73 -26.06 10.58
CA TRP A 77 12.57 -26.92 9.42
C TRP A 77 12.79 -26.17 8.11
N ILE A 78 12.51 -24.87 8.04
CA ILE A 78 12.74 -24.06 6.83
C ILE A 78 14.23 -23.95 6.49
N LYS A 79 15.14 -23.98 7.48
CA LYS A 79 16.59 -24.04 7.21
C LYS A 79 16.97 -25.26 6.35
N VAL A 80 16.40 -26.42 6.69
CA VAL A 80 16.59 -27.69 5.96
C VAL A 80 16.08 -27.56 4.52
N LEU A 81 15.03 -26.76 4.28
CA LEU A 81 14.54 -26.50 2.93
C LEU A 81 15.59 -25.81 2.05
N GLN A 82 16.28 -24.81 2.60
CA GLN A 82 17.23 -24.00 1.85
C GLN A 82 18.50 -24.77 1.51
N THR A 83 19.05 -25.52 2.47
CA THR A 83 20.32 -26.22 2.30
C THR A 83 20.16 -27.49 1.48
N ASP A 84 19.12 -28.28 1.78
CA ASP A 84 19.05 -29.67 1.34
C ASP A 84 17.88 -29.91 0.39
N ALA A 85 16.70 -29.32 0.62
CA ALA A 85 15.50 -29.64 -0.16
C ALA A 85 15.49 -29.07 -1.57
N VAL A 86 16.03 -27.86 -1.77
CA VAL A 86 16.14 -27.25 -3.11
C VAL A 86 17.01 -28.14 -4.00
N ASN A 87 18.16 -28.59 -3.52
CA ASN A 87 19.12 -29.37 -4.31
C ASN A 87 18.90 -30.89 -4.21
N TYR A 88 17.74 -31.33 -3.72
CA TYR A 88 17.50 -32.74 -3.45
C TYR A 88 17.39 -33.56 -4.75
N ILE A 89 18.05 -34.73 -4.78
CA ILE A 89 18.10 -35.64 -5.95
C ILE A 89 17.47 -37.01 -5.64
N GLY A 90 16.92 -37.19 -4.43
CA GLY A 90 16.41 -38.49 -3.98
C GLY A 90 14.95 -38.79 -4.33
N LYS A 91 14.35 -39.74 -3.59
CA LYS A 91 12.97 -40.18 -3.77
C LYS A 91 12.00 -39.03 -3.55
N GLU A 92 10.99 -38.89 -4.42
CA GLU A 92 10.00 -37.80 -4.34
C GLU A 92 10.63 -36.41 -4.51
N ARG A 93 11.76 -36.33 -5.24
CA ARG A 93 12.43 -35.06 -5.61
C ARG A 93 11.47 -33.98 -6.05
N GLU A 94 10.58 -34.29 -6.98
CA GLU A 94 9.66 -33.31 -7.56
C GLU A 94 8.76 -32.68 -6.49
N VAL A 95 8.23 -33.51 -5.58
CA VAL A 95 7.40 -33.05 -4.47
C VAL A 95 8.22 -32.23 -3.50
N ILE A 96 9.37 -32.74 -3.05
CA ILE A 96 10.25 -32.04 -2.08
C ILE A 96 10.67 -30.67 -2.62
N ARG A 97 11.14 -30.62 -3.87
CA ARG A 97 11.67 -29.42 -4.50
C ARG A 97 10.58 -28.39 -4.78
N SER A 98 9.45 -28.80 -5.38
CA SER A 98 8.31 -27.90 -5.62
C SER A 98 7.79 -27.29 -4.32
N CYS A 99 7.75 -28.10 -3.25
CA CYS A 99 7.34 -27.69 -1.92
C CYS A 99 8.33 -26.71 -1.26
N ALA A 100 9.64 -26.98 -1.40
CA ALA A 100 10.70 -26.10 -0.92
C ALA A 100 10.67 -24.74 -1.63
N LEU A 101 10.57 -24.73 -2.96
CA LEU A 101 10.50 -23.50 -3.77
C LEU A 101 9.29 -22.64 -3.40
N LEU A 102 8.09 -23.24 -3.28
CA LEU A 102 6.89 -22.51 -2.84
C LEU A 102 7.09 -21.88 -1.46
N THR A 103 7.55 -22.68 -0.50
CA THR A 103 7.64 -22.27 0.91
C THR A 103 8.70 -21.20 1.12
N LEU A 104 9.91 -21.42 0.60
CA LEU A 104 10.99 -20.44 0.65
C LEU A 104 10.64 -19.17 -0.13
N GLY A 105 9.93 -19.32 -1.26
CA GLY A 105 9.42 -18.21 -2.05
C GLY A 105 8.50 -17.28 -1.25
N ILE A 106 7.42 -17.84 -0.69
CA ILE A 106 6.47 -17.11 0.19
C ILE A 106 7.21 -16.51 1.39
N PHE A 107 8.07 -17.29 2.04
CA PHE A 107 8.73 -16.87 3.27
C PHE A 107 9.67 -15.69 3.05
N ASN A 108 10.48 -15.71 1.99
CA ASN A 108 11.34 -14.59 1.61
C ASN A 108 10.53 -13.32 1.32
N ILE A 109 9.41 -13.44 0.61
CA ILE A 109 8.50 -12.32 0.35
C ILE A 109 7.96 -11.76 1.66
N LEU A 110 7.41 -12.60 2.54
CA LEU A 110 6.85 -12.17 3.82
C LEU A 110 7.88 -11.47 4.70
N LEU A 111 9.08 -12.03 4.85
CA LEU A 111 10.17 -11.39 5.61
C LEU A 111 10.56 -10.03 5.03
N SER A 112 10.61 -9.91 3.70
CA SER A 112 10.96 -8.64 3.05
C SER A 112 9.98 -7.51 3.40
N LEU A 113 8.71 -7.87 3.69
CA LEU A 113 7.62 -6.96 4.03
C LEU A 113 7.53 -6.65 5.53
N LEU A 114 8.28 -7.35 6.40
CA LEU A 114 8.22 -7.10 7.84
C LEU A 114 8.82 -5.74 8.22
N PRO A 115 8.24 -5.08 9.25
CA PRO A 115 8.84 -3.90 9.86
C PRO A 115 10.25 -4.16 10.36
N PRO A 116 11.15 -3.16 10.38
CA PRO A 116 12.57 -3.41 10.61
C PRO A 116 12.87 -3.99 11.99
N GLN A 117 12.07 -3.67 13.01
CA GLN A 117 12.20 -4.24 14.35
C GLN A 117 11.85 -5.74 14.36
N MET A 118 10.76 -6.10 13.69
CA MET A 118 10.37 -7.51 13.51
C MET A 118 11.37 -8.25 12.62
N LEU A 119 11.91 -7.59 11.60
CA LEU A 119 12.94 -8.17 10.75
C LEU A 119 14.25 -8.39 11.52
N THR A 120 14.69 -7.47 12.37
CA THR A 120 15.88 -7.69 13.21
C THR A 120 15.67 -8.86 14.17
N ALA A 121 14.49 -8.97 14.80
CA ALA A 121 14.16 -10.11 15.64
C ALA A 121 14.10 -11.41 14.83
N ALA A 122 13.45 -11.38 13.67
CA ALA A 122 13.39 -12.52 12.75
C ALA A 122 14.79 -12.92 12.34
N THR A 123 15.61 -12.01 11.80
CA THR A 123 17.01 -12.24 11.36
C THR A 123 17.88 -12.75 12.50
N TYR A 124 17.74 -12.22 13.71
CA TYR A 124 18.48 -12.70 14.88
C TYR A 124 18.11 -14.15 15.24
N LEU A 125 16.82 -14.47 15.24
CA LEU A 125 16.33 -15.82 15.52
C LEU A 125 16.60 -16.78 14.35
N SER A 126 16.63 -16.24 13.13
CA SER A 126 16.55 -17.05 11.92
C SER A 126 17.89 -17.21 11.20
N GLY A 127 18.68 -16.15 11.15
CA GLY A 127 19.81 -15.97 10.24
C GLY A 127 19.40 -15.55 8.83
N PHE A 128 18.12 -15.21 8.61
CA PHE A 128 17.58 -14.81 7.31
C PHE A 128 17.23 -13.33 7.27
N GLU A 129 17.81 -12.65 6.30
CA GLU A 129 17.52 -11.25 6.02
C GLU A 129 16.25 -11.06 5.17
N GLY A 130 15.79 -12.13 4.50
CA GLY A 130 14.61 -12.15 3.64
C GLY A 130 14.81 -11.33 2.37
N ASP A 131 14.96 -12.00 1.22
CA ASP A 131 15.16 -11.32 -0.07
C ASP A 131 13.95 -11.52 -0.98
N ARG A 132 13.27 -10.43 -1.28
CA ARG A 132 12.08 -10.43 -2.14
C ARG A 132 12.35 -10.98 -3.53
N GLN A 133 13.46 -10.61 -4.17
CA GLN A 133 13.76 -11.03 -5.53
C GLN A 133 14.07 -12.53 -5.55
N VAL A 134 14.81 -13.02 -4.56
CA VAL A 134 15.02 -14.46 -4.37
C VAL A 134 13.68 -15.18 -4.21
N GLY A 135 12.78 -14.62 -3.38
CA GLY A 135 11.45 -15.20 -3.17
C GLY A 135 10.62 -15.28 -4.46
N LEU A 136 10.60 -14.22 -5.27
CA LEU A 136 9.91 -14.20 -6.55
C LEU A 136 10.53 -15.17 -7.56
N ASN A 137 11.86 -15.25 -7.63
CA ASN A 137 12.55 -16.19 -8.52
C ASN A 137 12.19 -17.65 -8.16
N MET A 138 12.17 -18.00 -6.87
CA MET A 138 11.79 -19.33 -6.40
C MET A 138 10.34 -19.69 -6.75
N LEU A 139 9.40 -18.74 -6.63
CA LEU A 139 8.01 -18.97 -7.03
C LEU A 139 7.85 -19.15 -8.54
N LEU A 140 8.60 -18.37 -9.33
CA LEU A 140 8.61 -18.50 -10.78
C LEU A 140 9.22 -19.84 -11.22
N GLU A 141 10.30 -20.27 -10.57
CA GLU A 141 10.92 -21.58 -10.77
C GLU A 141 9.95 -22.70 -10.36
N CYS A 142 9.23 -22.55 -9.25
CA CYS A 142 8.19 -23.51 -8.82
C CYS A 142 7.12 -23.71 -9.89
N TRP A 143 6.70 -22.63 -10.58
CA TRP A 143 5.79 -22.72 -11.70
C TRP A 143 6.45 -23.35 -12.94
N LYS A 144 7.63 -22.88 -13.34
CA LYS A 144 8.34 -23.36 -14.55
C LYS A 144 8.74 -24.83 -14.49
N GLU A 145 8.96 -25.38 -13.30
CA GLU A 145 9.24 -26.81 -13.12
C GLU A 145 8.01 -27.71 -13.27
N ASP A 146 6.81 -27.13 -13.37
CA ASP A 146 5.53 -27.83 -13.51
C ASP A 146 5.31 -28.95 -12.48
N GLY A 147 5.86 -28.77 -11.29
CA GLY A 147 5.71 -29.72 -10.18
C GLY A 147 4.35 -29.61 -9.49
N ILE A 148 4.16 -30.41 -8.45
CA ILE A 148 2.88 -30.56 -7.74
C ILE A 148 2.30 -29.27 -7.12
N PHE A 149 3.13 -28.23 -6.93
CA PHE A 149 2.73 -26.90 -6.44
C PHE A 149 2.87 -25.78 -7.49
N SER A 150 3.03 -26.10 -8.77
CA SER A 150 3.21 -25.11 -9.86
C SER A 150 2.10 -24.07 -9.90
N ALA A 151 0.84 -24.48 -9.80
CA ALA A 151 -0.32 -23.59 -9.75
C ALA A 151 -0.29 -22.61 -8.58
N TRP A 152 0.24 -23.04 -7.42
CA TRP A 152 0.39 -22.18 -6.26
C TRP A 152 1.55 -21.20 -6.41
N GLY A 153 2.69 -21.68 -6.92
CA GLY A 153 3.82 -20.82 -7.27
C GLY A 153 3.39 -19.71 -8.22
N ALA A 154 2.69 -20.09 -9.29
CA ALA A 154 2.09 -19.17 -10.26
C ALA A 154 1.13 -18.18 -9.61
N LEU A 155 0.13 -18.66 -8.86
CA LEU A 155 -0.90 -17.81 -8.23
C LEU A 155 -0.30 -16.77 -7.28
N VAL A 156 0.63 -17.18 -6.41
CA VAL A 156 1.30 -16.28 -5.47
C VAL A 156 2.17 -15.28 -6.23
N TRP A 157 2.89 -15.73 -7.26
CA TRP A 157 3.74 -14.85 -8.07
C TRP A 157 2.92 -13.78 -8.81
N VAL A 158 1.83 -14.15 -9.50
CA VAL A 158 0.97 -13.16 -10.19
C VAL A 158 0.23 -12.27 -9.20
N GLY A 159 -0.26 -12.81 -8.08
CA GLY A 159 -0.92 -12.02 -7.03
C GLY A 159 0.03 -10.98 -6.41
N TYR A 160 1.30 -11.35 -6.20
CA TYR A 160 2.31 -10.40 -5.75
C TYR A 160 2.52 -9.26 -6.76
N ASN A 161 2.73 -9.61 -8.03
CA ASN A 161 3.03 -8.63 -9.07
C ASN A 161 1.85 -7.71 -9.40
N VAL A 162 0.63 -8.25 -9.47
CA VAL A 162 -0.57 -7.48 -9.84
C VAL A 162 -1.06 -6.61 -8.67
N ASP A 163 -1.12 -7.17 -7.46
CA ASP A 163 -1.73 -6.47 -6.31
C ASP A 163 -0.72 -5.88 -5.33
N THR A 164 0.30 -6.66 -4.94
CA THR A 164 1.22 -6.26 -3.87
C THR A 164 2.21 -5.20 -4.36
N LYS A 165 2.87 -5.37 -5.51
CA LYS A 165 3.74 -4.32 -6.08
C LYS A 165 3.00 -3.01 -6.21
N THR A 166 1.76 -3.05 -6.72
CA THR A 166 0.96 -1.84 -6.83
C THR A 166 0.60 -1.22 -5.48
N PHE A 167 0.29 -2.04 -4.46
CA PHE A 167 0.09 -1.53 -3.09
C PHE A 167 1.30 -0.74 -2.58
N LEU A 168 2.50 -1.19 -2.94
CA LEU A 168 3.78 -0.63 -2.55
C LEU A 168 4.25 0.53 -3.44
N HIS A 169 3.45 0.96 -4.42
CA HIS A 169 3.84 1.93 -5.44
C HIS A 169 5.06 1.49 -6.27
N GLU A 170 5.27 0.18 -6.41
CA GLU A 170 6.30 -0.38 -7.25
C GLU A 170 5.78 -0.55 -8.68
N LYS A 171 6.63 -0.22 -9.65
CA LYS A 171 6.29 -0.34 -11.06
C LYS A 171 6.34 -1.81 -11.48
N LEU A 172 5.29 -2.26 -12.15
CA LEU A 172 5.31 -3.52 -12.90
C LEU A 172 6.21 -3.36 -14.14
N THR A 173 7.29 -4.13 -14.23
CA THR A 173 8.21 -4.10 -15.38
C THR A 173 7.58 -4.74 -16.61
N GLU A 174 8.18 -4.59 -17.79
CA GLU A 174 7.68 -5.30 -18.99
C GLU A 174 7.90 -6.81 -18.86
N GLU A 175 9.03 -7.25 -18.30
CA GLU A 175 9.30 -8.66 -17.98
C GLU A 175 8.23 -9.24 -17.03
N ASP A 176 7.85 -8.49 -15.99
CA ASP A 176 6.79 -8.93 -15.07
C ASP A 176 5.46 -9.14 -15.81
N LYS A 177 5.14 -8.27 -16.78
CA LYS A 177 3.90 -8.37 -17.57
C LYS A 177 3.94 -9.55 -18.52
N GLU A 178 5.06 -9.79 -19.18
CA GLU A 178 5.26 -10.93 -20.08
C GLU A 178 5.08 -12.25 -19.33
N GLU A 179 5.68 -12.37 -18.14
CA GLU A 179 5.53 -13.54 -17.28
C GLU A 179 4.10 -13.68 -16.74
N CYS A 180 3.43 -12.58 -16.36
CA CYS A 180 1.99 -12.61 -16.02
C CYS A 180 1.14 -13.14 -17.18
N ASP A 181 1.33 -12.62 -18.41
CA ASP A 181 0.60 -13.06 -19.60
C ASP A 181 0.88 -14.55 -19.90
N ALA A 182 2.12 -15.01 -19.74
CA ALA A 182 2.50 -16.41 -19.89
C ALA A 182 1.82 -17.33 -18.86
N ILE A 183 1.81 -16.94 -17.58
CA ILE A 183 1.12 -17.67 -16.51
C ILE A 183 -0.39 -17.73 -16.76
N PHE A 184 -1.02 -16.62 -17.14
CA PHE A 184 -2.47 -16.62 -17.40
C PHE A 184 -2.85 -17.45 -18.61
N LYS A 185 -2.01 -17.48 -19.65
CA LYS A 185 -2.21 -18.38 -20.80
C LYS A 185 -2.12 -19.84 -20.38
N TRP A 186 -1.05 -20.22 -19.67
CA TRP A 186 -0.88 -21.56 -19.13
C TRP A 186 -2.03 -21.98 -18.21
N ALA A 187 -2.49 -21.06 -17.34
CA ALA A 187 -3.60 -21.32 -16.43
C ALA A 187 -4.94 -21.48 -17.16
N GLN A 188 -5.16 -20.76 -18.27
CA GLN A 188 -6.35 -20.94 -19.09
C GLN A 188 -6.37 -22.30 -19.79
N GLU A 189 -5.21 -22.80 -20.24
CA GLU A 189 -5.07 -24.12 -20.86
C GLU A 189 -5.20 -25.27 -19.84
N SER A 190 -4.68 -25.07 -18.62
CA SER A 190 -4.58 -26.13 -17.60
C SER A 190 -5.73 -26.11 -16.59
N TYR A 191 -6.34 -24.94 -16.36
CA TYR A 191 -7.35 -24.68 -15.33
C TYR A 191 -8.43 -23.70 -15.83
N GLU A 192 -9.04 -23.99 -16.98
CA GLU A 192 -9.99 -23.12 -17.70
C GLU A 192 -11.03 -22.43 -16.80
N ASN A 193 -11.54 -23.15 -15.79
CA ASN A 193 -12.61 -22.68 -14.90
C ASN A 193 -12.11 -22.19 -13.52
N SER A 194 -10.81 -21.91 -13.37
CA SER A 194 -10.25 -21.48 -12.09
C SER A 194 -10.64 -20.04 -11.75
N VAL A 195 -11.55 -19.89 -10.79
CA VAL A 195 -11.97 -18.58 -10.28
C VAL A 195 -10.81 -17.80 -9.67
N PHE A 196 -9.83 -18.49 -9.06
CA PHE A 196 -8.65 -17.85 -8.47
C PHE A 196 -7.79 -17.14 -9.52
N PHE A 197 -7.50 -17.80 -10.65
CA PHE A 197 -6.76 -17.16 -11.75
C PHE A 197 -7.60 -16.08 -12.42
N SER A 198 -8.91 -16.30 -12.60
CA SER A 198 -9.80 -15.31 -13.21
C SER A 198 -9.88 -14.00 -12.42
N LEU A 199 -9.94 -14.06 -11.08
CA LEU A 199 -9.93 -12.87 -10.22
C LEU A 199 -8.66 -12.02 -10.41
N ILE A 200 -7.48 -12.65 -10.36
CA ILE A 200 -6.20 -11.93 -10.51
C ILE A 200 -6.01 -11.46 -11.96
N ARG A 201 -6.43 -12.26 -12.95
CA ARG A 201 -6.40 -11.89 -14.37
C ARG A 201 -7.27 -10.68 -14.64
N ALA A 202 -8.46 -10.60 -14.05
CA ALA A 202 -9.34 -9.45 -14.18
C ALA A 202 -8.65 -8.17 -13.63
N ASP A 203 -7.95 -8.25 -12.50
CA ASP A 203 -7.19 -7.12 -11.95
C ASP A 203 -6.00 -6.72 -12.84
N PHE A 204 -5.33 -7.71 -13.44
CA PHE A 204 -4.25 -7.45 -14.39
C PHE A 204 -4.76 -6.77 -15.66
N VAL A 205 -5.92 -7.18 -16.18
CA VAL A 205 -6.57 -6.52 -17.33
C VAL A 205 -7.06 -5.12 -16.95
N ALA A 206 -7.58 -4.93 -15.73
CA ALA A 206 -8.01 -3.63 -15.22
C ALA A 206 -6.82 -2.68 -15.05
N SER A 207 -5.63 -3.19 -14.69
CA SER A 207 -4.39 -2.41 -14.65
C SER A 207 -3.97 -1.84 -16.01
N LYS A 208 -4.48 -2.44 -17.10
CA LYS A 208 -4.34 -1.97 -18.48
C LYS A 208 -5.50 -1.02 -18.89
N GLN A 209 -6.30 -0.54 -17.92
CA GLN A 209 -7.48 0.32 -18.09
C GLN A 209 -8.59 -0.29 -18.98
N LYS A 210 -8.71 -1.63 -18.99
CA LYS A 210 -9.72 -2.37 -19.77
C LYS A 210 -10.82 -2.94 -18.88
N ILE A 211 -11.56 -2.07 -18.20
CA ILE A 211 -12.59 -2.45 -17.22
C ILE A 211 -13.65 -3.40 -17.80
N ALA A 212 -14.16 -3.12 -19.00
CA ALA A 212 -15.15 -3.97 -19.65
C ALA A 212 -14.66 -5.42 -19.84
N SER A 213 -13.42 -5.60 -20.32
CA SER A 213 -12.82 -6.93 -20.46
C SER A 213 -12.56 -7.62 -19.12
N SER A 214 -12.26 -6.86 -18.07
CA SER A 214 -12.17 -7.41 -16.71
C SER A 214 -13.51 -7.94 -16.22
N MET A 215 -14.62 -7.23 -16.52
CA MET A 215 -15.97 -7.68 -16.20
C MET A 215 -16.35 -8.96 -16.94
N GLU A 216 -16.02 -9.07 -18.24
CA GLU A 216 -16.25 -10.30 -19.02
C GLU A 216 -15.57 -11.54 -18.39
N ILE A 217 -14.34 -11.38 -17.89
CA ILE A 217 -13.61 -12.45 -17.19
C ILE A 217 -14.32 -12.88 -15.90
N LEU A 218 -14.84 -11.91 -15.13
CA LEU A 218 -15.59 -12.20 -13.91
C LEU A 218 -16.94 -12.86 -14.21
N ASP A 219 -17.62 -12.43 -15.27
CA ASP A 219 -18.89 -12.99 -15.69
C ASP A 219 -18.74 -14.45 -16.13
N SER A 220 -17.66 -14.80 -16.83
CA SER A 220 -17.35 -16.19 -17.17
C SER A 220 -16.98 -17.04 -15.95
N ALA A 221 -16.39 -16.44 -14.90
CA ALA A 221 -15.99 -17.15 -13.69
C ALA A 221 -17.14 -17.33 -12.68
N LEU A 222 -18.16 -16.46 -12.72
CA LEU A 222 -19.25 -16.42 -11.74
C LEU A 222 -20.02 -17.75 -11.58
N PRO A 223 -20.34 -18.52 -12.65
CA PRO A 223 -21.01 -19.81 -12.50
C PRO A 223 -20.24 -20.78 -11.60
N TYR A 224 -18.92 -20.83 -11.71
CA TYR A 224 -18.03 -21.69 -10.92
C TYR A 224 -17.82 -21.14 -9.51
N ALA A 225 -17.85 -19.81 -9.35
CA ALA A 225 -17.73 -19.17 -8.04
C ALA A 225 -18.91 -19.49 -7.11
N LYS A 226 -20.11 -19.73 -7.65
CA LYS A 226 -21.33 -20.02 -6.85
C LYS A 226 -21.24 -21.31 -6.01
N GLU A 227 -20.35 -22.23 -6.39
CA GLU A 227 -20.07 -23.45 -5.62
C GLU A 227 -19.28 -23.16 -4.33
N LEU A 228 -18.55 -22.05 -4.30
CA LEU A 228 -17.68 -21.64 -3.19
C LEU A 228 -18.07 -20.22 -2.74
N LYS A 229 -18.87 -20.11 -1.69
CA LYS A 229 -19.54 -18.86 -1.30
C LYS A 229 -18.59 -17.67 -1.13
N ALA A 230 -17.40 -17.82 -0.58
CA ALA A 230 -16.45 -16.71 -0.48
C ALA A 230 -15.97 -16.23 -1.86
N LEU A 231 -15.86 -17.12 -2.84
CA LEU A 231 -15.50 -16.73 -4.22
C LEU A 231 -16.68 -16.05 -4.91
N GLU A 232 -17.92 -16.52 -4.71
CA GLU A 232 -19.12 -15.80 -5.16
C GLU A 232 -19.16 -14.37 -4.59
N TRP A 233 -18.85 -14.22 -3.29
CA TRP A 233 -18.71 -12.91 -2.65
C TRP A 233 -17.61 -12.07 -3.30
N ALA A 234 -16.42 -12.65 -3.51
CA ALA A 234 -15.26 -11.95 -4.06
C ALA A 234 -15.51 -11.46 -5.50
N VAL A 235 -16.16 -12.28 -6.33
CA VAL A 235 -16.54 -11.92 -7.70
C VAL A 235 -17.52 -10.74 -7.69
N ASN A 236 -18.60 -10.81 -6.90
CA ASN A 236 -19.54 -9.69 -6.80
C ASN A 236 -18.87 -8.43 -6.26
N TYR A 237 -18.01 -8.55 -5.26
CA TYR A 237 -17.29 -7.42 -4.69
C TYR A 237 -16.42 -6.76 -5.77
N LYS A 238 -15.64 -7.54 -6.51
CA LYS A 238 -14.80 -7.04 -7.60
C LYS A 238 -15.59 -6.40 -8.73
N ARG A 239 -16.75 -6.95 -9.11
CA ARG A 239 -17.67 -6.30 -10.07
C ARG A 239 -18.08 -4.91 -9.56
N GLY A 240 -18.46 -4.79 -8.28
CA GLY A 240 -18.75 -3.50 -7.67
C GLY A 240 -17.57 -2.53 -7.72
N VAL A 241 -16.36 -3.00 -7.43
CA VAL A 241 -15.14 -2.18 -7.51
C VAL A 241 -14.83 -1.73 -8.94
N TYR A 242 -15.06 -2.57 -9.95
CA TYR A 242 -14.86 -2.21 -11.36
C TYR A 242 -15.89 -1.19 -11.84
N GLU A 243 -17.15 -1.32 -11.45
CA GLU A 243 -18.18 -0.30 -11.73
C GLU A 243 -17.86 1.04 -11.05
N LEU A 244 -17.27 1.03 -9.84
CA LEU A 244 -16.74 2.26 -9.23
C LEU A 244 -15.62 2.90 -10.05
N ALA A 245 -14.70 2.09 -10.61
CA ALA A 245 -13.67 2.60 -11.52
C ALA A 245 -14.28 3.14 -12.82
N ASP A 246 -15.42 2.63 -13.25
CA ASP A 246 -16.19 3.13 -14.40
C ASP A 246 -17.09 4.33 -14.07
N LEU A 247 -17.13 4.77 -12.80
CA LEU A 247 -18.05 5.78 -12.25
C LEU A 247 -19.53 5.41 -12.34
N ASN A 248 -19.85 4.12 -12.43
CA ASN A 248 -21.21 3.61 -12.38
C ASN A 248 -21.60 3.23 -10.94
N PHE A 249 -21.90 4.25 -10.14
CA PHE A 249 -22.20 4.09 -8.72
C PHE A 249 -23.46 3.25 -8.47
N GLU A 250 -24.47 3.33 -9.33
CA GLU A 250 -25.70 2.53 -9.21
C GLU A 250 -25.40 1.03 -9.32
N LYS A 251 -24.74 0.60 -10.40
CA LYS A 251 -24.38 -0.81 -10.57
C LYS A 251 -23.40 -1.29 -9.49
N ALA A 252 -22.48 -0.43 -9.07
CA ALA A 252 -21.58 -0.73 -7.97
C ALA A 252 -22.35 -1.08 -6.69
N ALA A 253 -23.36 -0.28 -6.33
CA ALA A 253 -24.22 -0.50 -5.17
C ALA A 253 -24.92 -1.87 -5.23
N VAL A 254 -25.52 -2.19 -6.38
CA VAL A 254 -26.19 -3.47 -6.63
C VAL A 254 -25.23 -4.66 -6.48
N TYR A 255 -23.99 -4.55 -6.97
CA TYR A 255 -23.02 -5.62 -6.80
C TYR A 255 -22.55 -5.78 -5.35
N PHE A 256 -22.42 -4.69 -4.59
CA PHE A 256 -22.14 -4.78 -3.15
C PHE A 256 -23.32 -5.42 -2.39
N GLU A 257 -24.56 -5.13 -2.75
CA GLU A 257 -25.73 -5.86 -2.23
C GLU A 257 -25.67 -7.36 -2.53
N ASN A 258 -25.34 -7.74 -3.77
CA ASN A 258 -25.17 -9.14 -4.12
C ASN A 258 -24.10 -9.82 -3.27
N SER A 259 -22.99 -9.14 -2.98
CA SER A 259 -21.97 -9.61 -2.02
C SER A 259 -22.53 -9.76 -0.61
N ILE A 260 -23.32 -8.82 -0.10
CA ILE A 260 -23.99 -8.91 1.21
C ILE A 260 -24.86 -10.16 1.28
N GLN A 261 -25.67 -10.41 0.25
CA GLN A 261 -26.58 -11.55 0.21
C GLN A 261 -25.86 -12.90 0.27
N VAL A 262 -24.60 -12.99 -0.18
CA VAL A 262 -23.80 -14.20 0.00
C VAL A 262 -23.56 -14.49 1.48
N TYR A 263 -23.13 -13.48 2.24
CA TYR A 263 -22.84 -13.61 3.68
C TYR A 263 -24.11 -13.86 4.50
N VAL A 264 -25.18 -13.13 4.20
CA VAL A 264 -26.49 -13.31 4.85
C VAL A 264 -27.00 -14.74 4.68
N ARG A 265 -26.94 -15.29 3.45
CA ARG A 265 -27.41 -16.66 3.15
C ARG A 265 -26.65 -17.75 3.90
N VAL A 266 -25.37 -17.54 4.21
CA VAL A 266 -24.55 -18.50 4.99
C VAL A 266 -24.54 -18.17 6.50
N GLY A 267 -25.36 -17.22 6.96
CA GLY A 267 -25.43 -16.83 8.37
C GLY A 267 -24.17 -16.13 8.90
N ARG A 268 -23.30 -15.62 8.02
CA ARG A 268 -22.09 -14.89 8.41
C ARG A 268 -22.41 -13.41 8.59
N ARG A 269 -22.04 -12.90 9.77
CA ARG A 269 -22.36 -11.50 10.15
C ARG A 269 -21.24 -10.51 9.83
N SER A 270 -19.99 -10.97 9.80
CA SER A 270 -18.84 -10.10 9.55
C SER A 270 -18.86 -9.57 8.13
N MET A 271 -18.31 -8.38 7.88
CA MET A 271 -18.28 -7.71 6.56
C MET A 271 -19.63 -7.22 6.02
N VAL A 272 -20.78 -7.67 6.55
CA VAL A 272 -22.10 -7.19 6.11
C VAL A 272 -22.28 -5.69 6.37
N PRO A 273 -22.07 -5.16 7.59
CA PRO A 273 -22.14 -3.72 7.83
C PRO A 273 -21.21 -2.91 6.91
N PHE A 274 -20.00 -3.41 6.70
CA PHE A 274 -19.01 -2.76 5.87
C PHE A 274 -19.42 -2.68 4.39
N MET A 275 -19.90 -3.78 3.81
CA MET A 275 -20.40 -3.78 2.43
C MET A 275 -21.69 -2.97 2.28
N ALA A 276 -22.57 -2.99 3.29
CA ALA A 276 -23.78 -2.16 3.32
C ALA A 276 -23.42 -0.67 3.29
N MET A 277 -22.37 -0.25 3.99
CA MET A 277 -21.87 1.12 3.94
C MET A 277 -21.38 1.50 2.53
N TYR A 278 -20.77 0.57 1.79
CA TYR A 278 -20.37 0.83 0.39
C TYR A 278 -21.57 1.03 -0.52
N SER A 279 -22.58 0.16 -0.41
CA SER A 279 -23.82 0.31 -1.19
C SER A 279 -24.55 1.61 -0.83
N PHE A 280 -24.67 1.91 0.47
CA PHE A 280 -25.22 3.17 0.97
C PHE A 280 -24.55 4.40 0.35
N LEU A 281 -23.22 4.50 0.43
CA LEU A 281 -22.47 5.65 -0.11
C LEU A 281 -22.68 5.79 -1.63
N CYS A 282 -22.70 4.67 -2.36
CA CYS A 282 -22.98 4.68 -3.79
C CYS A 282 -24.38 5.25 -4.10
N TYR A 283 -25.42 4.78 -3.42
CA TYR A 283 -26.78 5.30 -3.60
C TYR A 283 -26.91 6.76 -3.18
N ARG A 284 -26.22 7.19 -2.13
CA ARG A 284 -26.18 8.61 -1.73
C ARG A 284 -25.54 9.49 -2.80
N VAL A 285 -24.47 9.03 -3.43
CA VAL A 285 -23.86 9.73 -4.58
C VAL A 285 -24.83 9.79 -5.76
N VAL A 286 -25.52 8.70 -6.09
CA VAL A 286 -26.57 8.70 -7.13
C VAL A 286 -27.69 9.69 -6.80
N GLN A 287 -28.19 9.66 -5.56
CA GLN A 287 -29.24 10.56 -5.07
C GLN A 287 -28.86 12.03 -5.22
N GLN A 288 -27.61 12.40 -4.86
CA GLN A 288 -27.11 13.78 -4.87
C GLN A 288 -26.87 14.32 -6.28
N ARG A 289 -26.60 13.46 -7.28
CA ARG A 289 -26.37 13.90 -8.67
C ARG A 289 -27.64 14.40 -9.38
N GLY A 290 -28.83 14.15 -8.82
CA GLY A 290 -30.08 14.73 -9.33
C GLY A 290 -30.42 14.34 -10.78
N GLU A 291 -31.23 15.18 -11.45
CA GLU A 291 -31.76 14.90 -12.81
C GLU A 291 -30.74 15.13 -13.94
N GLU A 292 -29.56 15.68 -13.65
CA GLU A 292 -28.57 16.13 -14.65
C GLU A 292 -27.91 14.98 -15.43
N ALA A 293 -28.08 13.73 -14.97
CA ALA A 293 -27.49 12.56 -15.60
C ALA A 293 -28.48 11.69 -16.41
N LYS A 294 -29.80 11.98 -16.40
CA LYS A 294 -30.85 11.06 -16.92
C LYS A 294 -30.54 10.50 -18.32
N THR A 295 -29.94 9.32 -18.36
CA THR A 295 -30.10 8.36 -19.45
C THR A 295 -31.34 7.49 -19.15
N GLU A 296 -31.99 6.92 -20.17
CA GLU A 296 -33.26 6.17 -20.04
C GLU A 296 -33.21 4.96 -19.07
N MET A 297 -32.05 4.61 -18.53
CA MET A 297 -31.83 3.46 -17.65
C MET A 297 -31.36 3.80 -16.23
N GLU A 298 -31.34 5.09 -15.83
CA GLU A 298 -30.84 5.50 -14.50
C GLU A 298 -31.91 5.47 -13.41
N MET A 299 -31.50 5.00 -12.23
CA MET A 299 -32.31 5.03 -11.00
C MET A 299 -32.63 6.46 -10.58
N ASP A 300 -33.92 6.74 -10.35
CA ASP A 300 -34.35 8.06 -9.89
C ASP A 300 -33.90 8.35 -8.45
N SER A 301 -33.80 9.65 -8.11
CA SER A 301 -33.30 10.11 -6.81
C SER A 301 -34.12 9.59 -5.61
N ALA A 302 -35.44 9.39 -5.77
CA ALA A 302 -36.28 8.88 -4.68
C ALA A 302 -36.02 7.38 -4.45
N THR A 303 -35.89 6.59 -5.52
CA THR A 303 -35.50 5.18 -5.44
C THR A 303 -34.10 5.03 -4.85
N ALA A 304 -33.12 5.82 -5.29
CA ALA A 304 -31.76 5.82 -4.72
C ALA A 304 -31.76 6.16 -3.23
N LYS A 305 -32.54 7.17 -2.81
CA LYS A 305 -32.71 7.50 -1.38
C LYS A 305 -33.29 6.31 -0.60
N SER A 306 -34.37 5.70 -1.08
CA SER A 306 -34.99 4.55 -0.43
C SER A 306 -34.00 3.39 -0.25
N LYS A 307 -33.19 3.11 -1.28
CA LYS A 307 -32.16 2.08 -1.25
C LYS A 307 -31.02 2.41 -0.29
N ALA A 308 -30.60 3.67 -0.22
CA ALA A 308 -29.64 4.13 0.77
C ALA A 308 -30.20 3.90 2.19
N ASP A 309 -31.44 4.30 2.46
CA ASP A 309 -32.09 4.15 3.76
C ASP A 309 -32.21 2.67 4.18
N GLU A 310 -32.52 1.76 3.24
CA GLU A 310 -32.49 0.31 3.45
C GLU A 310 -31.11 -0.18 3.91
N MET A 311 -30.04 0.24 3.24
CA MET A 311 -28.67 -0.15 3.60
C MET A 311 -28.25 0.42 4.96
N LEU A 312 -28.62 1.65 5.27
CA LEU A 312 -28.32 2.26 6.56
C LEU A 312 -29.08 1.54 7.70
N SER A 313 -30.34 1.16 7.47
CA SER A 313 -31.12 0.36 8.42
C SER A 313 -30.47 -1.00 8.67
N LEU A 314 -29.96 -1.66 7.62
CA LEU A 314 -29.24 -2.93 7.78
C LEU A 314 -28.01 -2.79 8.70
N ILE A 315 -27.27 -1.68 8.60
CA ILE A 315 -26.12 -1.43 9.50
C ILE A 315 -26.59 -1.25 10.95
N VAL A 316 -27.71 -0.56 11.17
CA VAL A 316 -28.32 -0.40 12.50
C VAL A 316 -28.72 -1.75 13.10
N ASP A 317 -29.38 -2.61 12.32
CA ASP A 317 -29.79 -3.94 12.75
C ASP A 317 -28.59 -4.78 13.21
N TYR A 318 -27.47 -4.68 12.48
CA TYR A 318 -26.24 -5.37 12.84
C TYR A 318 -25.53 -4.74 14.04
N LYS A 319 -25.48 -3.39 14.18
CA LYS A 319 -24.92 -2.70 15.35
C LYS A 319 -25.64 -3.13 16.64
N ASN A 320 -26.95 -3.37 16.55
CA ASN A 320 -27.80 -3.78 17.68
C ASN A 320 -27.74 -5.28 18.02
N MET A 321 -27.03 -6.11 17.23
CA MET A 321 -26.84 -7.51 17.58
C MET A 321 -25.91 -7.67 18.77
N ASP A 322 -26.23 -8.63 19.66
CA ASP A 322 -25.35 -9.05 20.75
C ASP A 322 -24.11 -9.77 20.19
N LYS A 323 -23.11 -8.99 19.80
CA LYS A 323 -21.80 -9.45 19.31
C LYS A 323 -20.74 -8.44 19.74
N ALA A 324 -19.77 -8.90 20.53
CA ALA A 324 -18.69 -8.03 21.03
C ALA A 324 -17.44 -7.99 20.13
N ASN A 325 -17.28 -8.96 19.21
CA ASN A 325 -16.05 -9.15 18.43
C ASN A 325 -16.19 -8.72 16.95
N TRP A 326 -16.66 -7.51 16.71
CA TRP A 326 -16.74 -6.95 15.35
C TRP A 326 -15.36 -6.73 14.72
N GLY A 327 -15.26 -6.97 13.42
CA GLY A 327 -14.04 -6.69 12.66
C GLY A 327 -13.82 -5.18 12.53
N ARG A 328 -12.57 -4.77 12.24
CA ARG A 328 -12.22 -3.34 12.06
C ARG A 328 -13.06 -2.68 10.96
N GLN A 329 -13.34 -3.42 9.89
CA GLN A 329 -14.16 -2.95 8.78
C GLN A 329 -15.62 -2.70 9.19
N ASP A 330 -16.19 -3.57 10.02
CA ASP A 330 -17.56 -3.42 10.53
C ASP A 330 -17.65 -2.26 11.54
N ILE A 331 -16.65 -2.13 12.41
CA ILE A 331 -16.53 -0.98 13.33
C ILE A 331 -16.48 0.33 12.55
N TYR A 332 -15.74 0.37 11.44
CA TYR A 332 -15.73 1.54 10.55
C TYR A 332 -17.14 1.87 10.04
N ALA A 333 -17.92 0.87 9.61
CA ALA A 333 -19.31 1.11 9.18
C ALA A 333 -20.18 1.66 10.32
N PHE A 334 -19.98 1.21 11.57
CA PHE A 334 -20.71 1.75 12.72
C PHE A 334 -20.32 3.19 13.06
N LYS A 335 -19.05 3.57 12.87
CA LYS A 335 -18.61 4.96 13.00
C LYS A 335 -19.23 5.84 11.91
N MET A 336 -19.20 5.38 10.65
CA MET A 336 -19.87 6.08 9.55
C MET A 336 -21.38 6.20 9.77
N LEU A 337 -22.03 5.19 10.36
CA LEU A 337 -23.45 5.26 10.72
C LEU A 337 -23.74 6.43 11.68
N ALA A 338 -22.87 6.70 12.65
CA ALA A 338 -23.05 7.83 13.59
C ALA A 338 -22.88 9.19 12.91
N LEU A 339 -22.10 9.27 11.83
CA LEU A 339 -22.00 10.47 11.00
C LEU A 339 -23.30 10.70 10.18
N TYR A 340 -23.88 9.64 9.62
CA TYR A 340 -25.00 9.74 8.67
C TYR A 340 -26.40 9.70 9.29
N LYS A 341 -26.51 9.16 10.50
CA LYS A 341 -27.75 9.15 11.27
C LYS A 341 -27.48 10.08 12.43
N ASP A 342 -28.29 11.13 12.60
CA ASP A 342 -28.25 12.06 13.75
C ASP A 342 -28.56 11.31 15.07
N ILE A 343 -27.72 10.34 15.42
CA ILE A 343 -27.76 9.58 16.66
C ILE A 343 -27.04 10.42 17.72
N ASP A 344 -27.47 10.28 18.98
CA ASP A 344 -26.98 10.98 20.17
C ASP A 344 -25.51 11.41 20.10
N GLU A 345 -25.27 12.67 20.46
CA GLU A 345 -23.94 13.33 20.43
C GLU A 345 -22.86 12.55 21.20
N ASP A 346 -23.23 11.75 22.20
CA ASP A 346 -22.32 10.97 23.04
C ASP A 346 -21.54 9.87 22.28
N ASP A 347 -22.00 9.46 21.09
CA ASP A 347 -21.39 8.40 20.26
C ASP A 347 -20.53 8.97 19.10
N LYS A 348 -20.44 10.30 18.95
CA LYS A 348 -19.65 10.94 17.90
C LYS A 348 -18.16 10.91 18.26
N ASP A 349 -17.35 10.33 17.37
CA ASP A 349 -15.89 10.40 17.44
C ASP A 349 -15.48 11.84 17.10
N ASP A 350 -14.56 12.43 17.87
CA ASP A 350 -14.05 13.81 17.65
C ASP A 350 -13.48 14.01 16.23
N ASP A 351 -13.18 12.92 15.52
CA ASP A 351 -12.67 12.93 14.14
C ASP A 351 -13.71 13.35 13.08
N PHE A 352 -15.01 13.46 13.42
CA PHE A 352 -16.11 13.76 12.47
C PHE A 352 -16.91 15.01 12.85
N GLU A 353 -16.24 16.17 12.90
CA GLU A 353 -16.91 17.47 13.15
C GLU A 353 -17.66 18.03 11.92
N SER A 354 -17.49 17.44 10.73
CA SER A 354 -18.04 17.97 9.48
C SER A 354 -19.36 17.33 9.04
N GLU A 355 -20.10 18.07 8.22
CA GLU A 355 -21.29 17.53 7.56
C GLU A 355 -20.95 16.32 6.68
N PRO A 356 -21.86 15.33 6.56
CA PRO A 356 -21.58 14.14 5.78
C PRO A 356 -21.34 14.45 4.30
N TRP A 357 -20.22 13.95 3.77
CA TRP A 357 -19.82 14.13 2.38
C TRP A 357 -19.71 12.78 1.65
N PRO A 358 -20.83 12.24 1.10
CA PRO A 358 -20.88 10.88 0.53
C PRO A 358 -19.84 10.60 -0.55
N LEU A 359 -19.62 11.56 -1.45
CA LEU A 359 -18.65 11.40 -2.52
C LEU A 359 -17.21 11.33 -1.97
N LEU A 360 -16.86 12.16 -0.99
CA LEU A 360 -15.53 12.12 -0.37
C LEU A 360 -15.33 10.84 0.44
N ASP A 361 -16.36 10.39 1.16
CA ASP A 361 -16.37 9.11 1.88
C ASP A 361 -16.19 7.91 0.96
N LEU A 362 -16.89 7.91 -0.17
CA LEU A 362 -16.73 6.88 -1.19
C LEU A 362 -15.34 6.96 -1.83
N ALA A 363 -14.85 8.17 -2.13
CA ALA A 363 -13.55 8.39 -2.73
C ALA A 363 -12.40 7.90 -1.84
N GLU A 364 -12.48 8.11 -0.53
CA GLU A 364 -11.54 7.55 0.43
C GLU A 364 -11.47 6.02 0.30
N ASN A 365 -12.62 5.36 0.22
CA ASN A 365 -12.69 3.91 0.08
C ASN A 365 -12.15 3.44 -1.28
N MET A 366 -12.53 4.12 -2.37
CA MET A 366 -12.05 3.85 -3.72
C MET A 366 -10.54 3.95 -3.84
N VAL A 367 -9.94 4.99 -3.23
CA VAL A 367 -8.51 5.29 -3.34
C VAL A 367 -7.68 4.50 -2.33
N ILE A 368 -8.04 4.49 -1.06
CA ILE A 368 -7.20 3.93 0.00
C ILE A 368 -7.42 2.42 0.17
N ARG A 369 -8.68 1.98 0.17
CA ARG A 369 -9.03 0.59 0.51
C ARG A 369 -9.12 -0.30 -0.71
N MET A 370 -9.90 0.11 -1.71
CA MET A 370 -10.12 -0.65 -2.94
C MET A 370 -8.99 -0.45 -3.96
N ARG A 371 -8.38 0.74 -3.97
CA ARG A 371 -7.34 1.16 -4.93
C ARG A 371 -7.81 0.96 -6.38
N CYS A 372 -9.04 1.36 -6.67
CA CYS A 372 -9.67 1.15 -7.97
C CYS A 372 -9.52 2.33 -8.92
N THR A 373 -9.20 3.52 -8.40
CA THR A 373 -8.97 4.72 -9.21
C THR A 373 -7.74 4.59 -10.11
N ARG A 374 -6.78 3.72 -9.78
CA ARG A 374 -5.67 3.34 -10.69
C ARG A 374 -6.13 2.69 -12.00
N TRP A 375 -7.34 2.11 -12.02
CA TRP A 375 -7.89 1.43 -13.20
C TRP A 375 -8.74 2.35 -14.08
N MET A 376 -9.07 3.55 -13.59
CA MET A 376 -9.76 4.56 -14.38
C MET A 376 -8.93 4.95 -15.61
N ASN A 377 -9.58 5.09 -16.76
CA ASN A 377 -8.97 5.77 -17.90
C ASN A 377 -8.81 7.28 -17.64
N GLU A 378 -8.28 8.04 -18.60
CA GLU A 378 -8.08 9.50 -18.44
C GLU A 378 -9.38 10.29 -18.28
N SER A 379 -10.38 9.97 -19.09
CA SER A 379 -11.69 10.63 -19.01
C SER A 379 -12.36 10.40 -17.65
N GLN A 380 -12.34 9.17 -17.15
CA GLN A 380 -12.96 8.79 -15.88
C GLN A 380 -12.28 9.49 -14.70
N ALA A 381 -10.96 9.50 -14.65
CA ALA A 381 -10.28 10.17 -13.54
C ALA A 381 -10.41 11.68 -13.57
N ASN A 382 -10.39 12.31 -14.76
CA ASN A 382 -10.66 13.74 -14.86
C ASN A 382 -12.09 14.04 -14.38
N ARG A 383 -13.08 13.27 -14.83
CA ARG A 383 -14.46 13.42 -14.36
C ARG A 383 -14.58 13.21 -12.85
N PHE A 384 -13.88 12.22 -12.29
CA PHE A 384 -13.90 11.97 -10.86
C PHE A 384 -13.31 13.13 -10.04
N LEU A 385 -12.23 13.75 -10.54
CA LEU A 385 -11.65 14.94 -9.92
C LEU A 385 -12.57 16.16 -10.02
N GLU A 386 -13.21 16.34 -11.17
CA GLU A 386 -14.23 17.38 -11.36
C GLU A 386 -15.38 17.17 -10.37
N MET A 387 -15.90 15.95 -10.23
CA MET A 387 -16.98 15.67 -9.28
C MET A 387 -16.58 16.01 -7.83
N LEU A 388 -15.34 15.72 -7.41
CA LEU A 388 -14.86 16.10 -6.08
C LEU A 388 -14.77 17.62 -5.90
N GLN A 389 -14.31 18.32 -6.93
CA GLN A 389 -14.20 19.79 -6.92
C GLN A 389 -15.57 20.47 -6.97
N GLU A 390 -16.44 20.05 -7.88
CA GLU A 390 -17.84 20.51 -7.99
C GLU A 390 -18.57 20.35 -6.66
N ASN A 391 -18.39 19.22 -5.98
CA ASN A 391 -19.03 18.99 -4.69
C ASN A 391 -18.44 19.88 -3.58
N ALA A 392 -17.11 20.05 -3.55
CA ALA A 392 -16.44 20.99 -2.64
C ALA A 392 -16.93 22.44 -2.85
N ASP A 393 -17.01 22.87 -4.11
CA ASP A 393 -17.45 24.22 -4.48
C ASP A 393 -18.94 24.43 -4.14
N SER A 394 -19.77 23.40 -4.30
CA SER A 394 -21.20 23.46 -3.96
C SER A 394 -21.48 23.61 -2.46
N LEU A 395 -20.58 23.09 -1.61
CA LEU A 395 -20.60 23.28 -0.16
C LEU A 395 -20.05 24.67 0.24
N GLY A 396 -19.36 25.38 -0.66
CA GLY A 396 -18.91 26.75 -0.46
C GLY A 396 -17.92 26.90 0.70
N LYS A 397 -18.11 27.94 1.55
CA LYS A 397 -17.23 28.21 2.70
C LYS A 397 -17.40 27.23 3.87
N GLU A 398 -18.30 26.26 3.74
CA GLU A 398 -18.65 25.32 4.82
C GLU A 398 -17.78 24.07 4.82
N VAL A 399 -16.90 23.89 3.82
CA VAL A 399 -15.96 22.77 3.82
C VAL A 399 -14.90 22.97 4.89
N SER A 400 -14.86 22.07 5.87
CA SER A 400 -13.87 22.09 6.94
C SER A 400 -12.45 21.93 6.41
N ALA A 401 -11.46 22.50 7.10
CA ALA A 401 -10.05 22.27 6.77
C ALA A 401 -9.69 20.77 6.81
N HIS A 402 -10.34 20.01 7.70
CA HIS A 402 -10.20 18.54 7.79
C HIS A 402 -10.62 17.84 6.48
N ASP A 403 -11.77 18.20 5.92
CA ASP A 403 -12.26 17.61 4.66
C ASP A 403 -11.41 18.02 3.46
N LEU A 404 -10.93 19.27 3.43
CA LEU A 404 -10.00 19.72 2.40
C LEU A 404 -8.70 18.93 2.45
N VAL A 405 -8.08 18.76 3.62
CA VAL A 405 -6.87 17.95 3.81
C VAL A 405 -7.09 16.50 3.36
N ARG A 406 -8.24 15.92 3.72
CA ARG A 406 -8.66 14.58 3.30
C ARG A 406 -8.81 14.47 1.78
N MET A 407 -9.54 15.39 1.15
CA MET A 407 -9.71 15.46 -0.29
C MET A 407 -8.34 15.59 -0.99
N TYR A 408 -7.49 16.50 -0.53
CA TYR A 408 -6.15 16.68 -1.08
C TYR A 408 -5.30 15.43 -0.98
N ALA A 409 -5.39 14.66 0.10
CA ALA A 409 -4.68 13.39 0.25
C ALA A 409 -5.17 12.33 -0.74
N ILE A 410 -6.50 12.21 -0.91
CA ILE A 410 -7.16 11.30 -1.84
C ILE A 410 -6.77 11.64 -3.29
N VAL A 411 -6.86 12.91 -3.67
CA VAL A 411 -6.47 13.39 -5.02
C VAL A 411 -4.97 13.15 -5.26
N SER A 412 -4.12 13.44 -4.28
CA SER A 412 -2.66 13.22 -4.41
C SER A 412 -2.32 11.75 -4.62
N GLN A 413 -2.92 10.84 -3.86
CA GLN A 413 -2.74 9.40 -4.02
C GLN A 413 -3.20 8.94 -5.40
N MET A 414 -4.38 9.38 -5.85
CA MET A 414 -4.89 9.02 -7.17
C MET A 414 -3.97 9.50 -8.30
N LEU A 415 -3.53 10.76 -8.25
CA LEU A 415 -2.61 11.32 -9.25
C LEU A 415 -1.27 10.59 -9.27
N LEU A 416 -0.76 10.19 -8.10
CA LEU A 416 0.46 9.40 -7.99
C LEU A 416 0.31 8.01 -8.63
N GLU A 417 -0.78 7.30 -8.35
CA GLU A 417 -1.09 6.00 -8.98
C GLU A 417 -1.20 6.09 -10.50
N ARG A 418 -1.64 7.24 -11.01
CA ARG A 418 -1.74 7.57 -12.43
C ARG A 418 -0.43 8.10 -13.04
N LYS A 419 0.69 8.01 -12.31
CA LYS A 419 2.02 8.47 -12.76
C LYS A 419 2.06 9.97 -13.09
N GLN A 420 1.31 10.79 -12.34
CA GLN A 420 1.33 12.25 -12.42
C GLN A 420 1.95 12.86 -11.14
N PRO A 421 3.24 12.57 -10.82
CA PRO A 421 3.84 12.92 -9.53
C PRO A 421 3.93 14.44 -9.29
N LEU A 422 4.10 15.25 -10.33
CA LEU A 422 4.18 16.71 -10.19
C LEU A 422 2.83 17.31 -9.77
N LYS A 423 1.74 16.91 -10.43
CA LYS A 423 0.40 17.31 -10.01
C LYS A 423 0.10 16.80 -8.60
N ALA A 424 0.40 15.54 -8.31
CA ALA A 424 0.23 14.99 -6.97
C ALA A 424 0.98 15.82 -5.90
N LEU A 425 2.19 16.30 -6.21
CA LEU A 425 2.97 17.16 -5.30
C LEU A 425 2.30 18.51 -5.04
N GLU A 426 1.71 19.14 -6.05
CA GLU A 426 0.94 20.39 -5.89
C GLU A 426 -0.21 20.20 -4.90
N TRP A 427 -0.98 19.11 -5.05
CA TRP A 427 -2.07 18.76 -4.14
C TRP A 427 -1.58 18.40 -2.74
N CYS A 428 -0.45 17.69 -2.62
CA CYS A 428 0.21 17.44 -1.34
C CYS A 428 0.52 18.76 -0.61
N ASN A 429 1.11 19.73 -1.32
CA ASN A 429 1.48 21.01 -0.74
C ASN A 429 0.26 21.85 -0.34
N LYS A 430 -0.85 21.80 -1.10
CA LYS A 430 -2.11 22.45 -0.71
C LYS A 430 -2.65 21.90 0.61
N GLY A 431 -2.64 20.58 0.80
CA GLY A 431 -3.08 19.96 2.06
C GLY A 431 -2.15 20.22 3.23
N LEU A 432 -0.84 20.20 3.01
CA LEU A 432 0.12 20.53 4.07
C LEU A 432 0.10 22.02 4.47
N ALA A 433 -0.37 22.91 3.59
CA ALA A 433 -0.55 24.33 3.92
C ALA A 433 -1.68 24.57 4.93
N LEU A 434 -2.58 23.61 5.12
CA LEU A 434 -3.69 23.67 6.10
C LEU A 434 -3.32 23.00 7.44
N GLU A 435 -2.05 22.64 7.66
CA GLU A 435 -1.62 21.92 8.86
C GLU A 435 -1.98 22.64 10.16
N ASP A 436 -1.83 23.96 10.20
CA ASP A 436 -2.13 24.77 11.40
C ASP A 436 -3.64 24.89 11.67
N GLU A 437 -4.49 24.53 10.69
CA GLU A 437 -5.96 24.58 10.77
C GLU A 437 -6.59 23.23 11.13
N VAL A 438 -5.80 22.15 11.16
CA VAL A 438 -6.31 20.80 11.47
C VAL A 438 -5.54 20.20 12.65
N SER A 439 -6.26 19.81 13.70
CA SER A 439 -5.67 19.08 14.83
C SER A 439 -5.77 17.58 14.62
N ASP A 440 -4.68 16.84 14.86
CA ASP A 440 -4.66 15.37 14.91
C ASP A 440 -5.19 14.62 13.65
N SER A 441 -5.23 15.27 12.50
CA SER A 441 -5.68 14.62 11.25
C SER A 441 -4.74 13.51 10.78
N GLY A 442 -5.27 12.28 10.68
CA GLY A 442 -4.56 11.14 10.11
C GLY A 442 -4.16 11.29 8.63
N PHE A 443 -4.75 12.24 7.92
CA PHE A 443 -4.45 12.51 6.51
C PHE A 443 -3.18 13.37 6.32
N LEU A 444 -2.75 14.14 7.32
CA LEU A 444 -1.47 14.85 7.27
C LEU A 444 -0.27 13.88 7.15
N PRO A 445 -0.16 12.82 7.97
CA PRO A 445 0.83 11.75 7.76
C PRO A 445 0.76 11.11 6.38
N LEU A 446 -0.43 10.93 5.80
CA LEU A 446 -0.59 10.39 4.45
C LEU A 446 -0.03 11.35 3.39
N LEU A 447 -0.31 12.66 3.48
CA LEU A 447 0.25 13.67 2.57
C LEU A 447 1.78 13.72 2.64
N LEU A 448 2.35 13.65 3.85
CA LEU A 448 3.81 13.59 4.04
C LEU A 448 4.40 12.31 3.45
N TYR A 449 3.74 11.16 3.63
CA TYR A 449 4.13 9.91 3.00
C TYR A 449 4.15 10.04 1.47
N LEU A 450 3.08 10.58 0.87
CA LEU A 450 2.96 10.74 -0.57
C LEU A 450 4.01 11.68 -1.13
N LYS A 451 4.22 12.82 -0.48
CA LYS A 451 5.29 13.76 -0.80
C LYS A 451 6.66 13.08 -0.74
N ALA A 452 6.93 12.28 0.30
CA ALA A 452 8.19 11.55 0.42
C ALA A 452 8.40 10.54 -0.71
N VAL A 453 7.35 9.81 -1.13
CA VAL A 453 7.41 8.90 -2.29
C VAL A 453 7.72 9.67 -3.58
N ILE A 454 7.06 10.81 -3.80
CA ILE A 454 7.30 11.66 -4.97
C ILE A 454 8.74 12.17 -4.99
N MET A 455 9.26 12.65 -3.86
CA MET A 455 10.63 13.13 -3.75
C MET A 455 11.66 12.02 -4.00
N LEU A 456 11.41 10.81 -3.47
CA LEU A 456 12.23 9.64 -3.78
C LEU A 456 12.25 9.33 -5.28
N GLN A 457 11.08 9.34 -5.95
CA GLN A 457 10.99 9.12 -7.40
C GLN A 457 11.74 10.18 -8.22
N GLN A 458 11.87 11.40 -7.70
CA GLN A 458 12.63 12.50 -8.30
C GLN A 458 14.13 12.50 -7.91
N GLY A 459 14.57 11.52 -7.11
CA GLY A 459 15.93 11.43 -6.59
C GLY A 459 16.29 12.50 -5.54
N GLN A 460 15.31 13.15 -4.93
CA GLN A 460 15.44 14.13 -3.85
C GLN A 460 15.43 13.41 -2.50
N LEU A 461 16.56 12.79 -2.14
CA LEU A 461 16.62 11.83 -1.03
C LEU A 461 16.55 12.50 0.34
N LEU A 462 17.10 13.70 0.52
CA LEU A 462 16.97 14.42 1.79
C LEU A 462 15.54 14.89 1.99
N ASP A 463 14.88 15.41 0.94
CA ASP A 463 13.49 15.90 1.07
C ASP A 463 12.56 14.75 1.43
N ALA A 464 12.76 13.59 0.81
CA ALA A 464 12.05 12.37 1.16
C ALA A 464 12.29 11.97 2.63
N LYS A 465 13.56 11.98 3.10
CA LYS A 465 13.90 11.68 4.50
C LYS A 465 13.29 12.69 5.48
N HIS A 466 13.29 13.97 5.13
CA HIS A 466 12.70 15.03 5.94
C HIS A 466 11.17 14.85 6.05
N CYS A 467 10.49 14.58 4.95
CA CYS A 467 9.05 14.28 4.96
C CYS A 467 8.75 13.05 5.83
N VAL A 468 9.57 11.99 5.77
CA VAL A 468 9.42 10.82 6.64
C VAL A 468 9.66 11.15 8.12
N HIS A 469 10.59 12.07 8.42
CA HIS A 469 10.80 12.52 9.80
C HIS A 469 9.59 13.29 10.34
N LEU A 470 9.05 14.24 9.56
CA LEU A 470 7.82 14.96 9.91
C LEU A 470 6.64 14.01 10.05
N LEU A 471 6.55 12.98 9.19
CA LEU A 471 5.53 11.95 9.28
C LEU A 471 5.61 11.24 10.63
N ASP A 472 6.81 10.79 11.05
CA ASP A 472 6.99 10.13 12.34
C ASP A 472 6.59 11.01 13.53
N GLU A 473 6.84 12.33 13.45
CA GLU A 473 6.44 13.30 14.48
C GLU A 473 4.92 13.48 14.55
N LYS A 474 4.22 13.41 13.41
CA LYS A 474 2.77 13.64 13.31
C LYS A 474 1.91 12.37 13.37
N MET A 475 2.52 11.20 13.29
CA MET A 475 1.80 9.95 13.18
C MET A 475 1.15 9.56 14.52
N THR A 476 -0.17 9.77 14.63
CA THR A 476 -0.98 9.29 15.75
C THR A 476 -1.41 7.83 15.57
N LYS A 477 -1.45 7.06 16.66
CA LYS A 477 -1.99 5.68 16.67
C LYS A 477 -3.53 5.63 16.68
N LYS A 478 -4.19 6.77 16.94
CA LYS A 478 -5.65 6.86 17.04
C LYS A 478 -6.31 6.76 15.65
N SER A 479 -5.71 7.40 14.65
CA SER A 479 -6.26 7.39 13.30
C SER A 479 -6.19 6.00 12.68
N TRP A 480 -7.27 5.55 12.03
CA TRP A 480 -7.28 4.29 11.29
C TRP A 480 -6.28 4.27 10.12
N ILE A 481 -5.96 5.45 9.55
CA ILE A 481 -4.96 5.63 8.48
C ILE A 481 -3.56 5.28 8.97
N HIS A 482 -3.31 5.35 10.28
CA HIS A 482 -2.04 4.97 10.88
C HIS A 482 -1.52 3.63 10.36
N HIS A 483 -2.37 2.61 10.34
CA HIS A 483 -1.95 1.27 9.91
C HIS A 483 -1.65 1.22 8.40
N TYR A 484 -2.41 1.96 7.59
CA TYR A 484 -2.18 2.07 6.16
C TYR A 484 -0.83 2.73 5.86
N VAL A 485 -0.53 3.84 6.53
CA VAL A 485 0.70 4.62 6.34
C VAL A 485 1.91 3.91 6.97
N LEU A 486 1.80 3.37 8.19
CA LEU A 486 2.91 2.77 8.93
C LEU A 486 3.62 1.66 8.14
N PHE A 487 2.84 0.78 7.52
CA PHE A 487 3.38 -0.31 6.71
C PHE A 487 4.14 0.22 5.49
N LYS A 488 3.58 1.20 4.78
CA LYS A 488 4.21 1.80 3.61
C LYS A 488 5.46 2.61 3.96
N THR A 489 5.38 3.41 5.02
CA THR A 489 6.51 4.19 5.55
C THR A 489 7.67 3.31 5.97
N THR A 490 7.40 2.12 6.53
CA THR A 490 8.42 1.12 6.84
C THR A 490 9.25 0.73 5.62
N LEU A 491 8.60 0.50 4.48
CA LEU A 491 9.27 0.11 3.23
C LEU A 491 9.98 1.31 2.60
N LEU A 492 9.34 2.48 2.63
CA LEU A 492 9.96 3.73 2.18
C LEU A 492 11.25 4.04 2.97
N LYS A 493 11.25 3.82 4.29
CA LYS A 493 12.45 3.96 5.14
C LYS A 493 13.59 3.02 4.74
N LYS A 494 13.27 1.79 4.31
CA LYS A 494 14.26 0.84 3.75
C LYS A 494 14.81 1.37 2.42
N GLN A 495 13.94 1.82 1.51
CA GLN A 495 14.37 2.40 0.22
C GLN A 495 15.23 3.65 0.39
N LEU A 496 14.91 4.49 1.37
CA LEU A 496 15.69 5.67 1.76
C LEU A 496 16.92 5.34 2.61
N LYS A 497 17.11 4.06 2.98
CA LYS A 497 18.22 3.56 3.79
C LYS A 497 18.41 4.37 5.08
N MET A 498 17.31 4.74 5.74
CA MET A 498 17.33 5.63 6.93
C MET A 498 18.01 5.01 8.17
N LYS A 499 18.34 3.71 8.14
CA LYS A 499 19.09 3.02 9.19
C LYS A 499 20.59 2.88 8.89
N GLU A 500 21.00 3.07 7.64
CA GLU A 500 22.41 3.05 7.25
C GLU A 500 23.07 4.38 7.65
N ARG A 501 24.38 4.38 7.93
CA ARG A 501 25.10 5.62 8.25
C ARG A 501 24.97 6.58 7.05
N SER A 502 24.95 7.89 7.32
CA SER A 502 24.82 8.95 6.30
C SER A 502 25.77 8.80 5.11
N ASP A 503 26.93 8.21 5.37
CA ASP A 503 28.07 8.16 4.46
C ASP A 503 27.85 7.15 3.31
N ASP A 504 26.88 6.23 3.43
CA ASP A 504 26.60 5.19 2.44
C ASP A 504 25.80 5.67 1.21
N HIS A 505 25.31 6.92 1.21
CA HIS A 505 24.37 7.41 0.18
C HIS A 505 24.94 8.49 -0.74
N GLY A 506 26.27 8.64 -0.78
CA GLY A 506 26.93 9.71 -1.52
C GLY A 506 26.69 11.11 -0.93
N TYR A 507 26.21 11.18 0.32
CA TYR A 507 26.16 12.41 1.09
C TYR A 507 27.42 12.53 1.95
N THR A 508 27.94 13.74 2.02
CA THR A 508 29.04 14.10 2.91
C THR A 508 28.47 14.80 4.13
N THR A 509 28.78 14.30 5.32
CA THR A 509 28.48 15.00 6.57
C THR A 509 29.68 15.87 6.95
N ILE A 510 29.46 17.17 7.11
CA ILE A 510 30.47 18.11 7.61
C ILE A 510 30.00 18.71 8.93
N LYS A 511 30.93 18.78 9.88
CA LYS A 511 30.70 19.46 11.15
C LYS A 511 31.31 20.86 11.07
N ILE A 512 30.48 21.88 11.18
CA ILE A 512 30.87 23.28 11.12
C ILE A 512 30.89 23.81 12.55
N GLY A 513 32.09 24.14 13.04
CA GLY A 513 32.31 24.65 14.38
C GLY A 513 31.57 25.96 14.65
N ALA A 514 31.40 26.29 15.93
CA ALA A 514 30.96 27.63 16.33
C ALA A 514 31.98 28.68 15.83
N GLY A 515 31.49 29.78 15.24
CA GLY A 515 32.35 30.84 14.72
C GLY A 515 33.09 30.48 13.42
N ALA A 516 32.78 29.35 12.78
CA ALA A 516 33.47 28.85 11.58
C ALA A 516 32.55 28.84 10.35
N SER A 517 33.15 28.80 9.17
CA SER A 517 32.46 28.46 7.91
C SER A 517 33.16 27.28 7.22
N HIS A 518 32.45 26.63 6.31
CA HIS A 518 32.98 25.58 5.45
C HIS A 518 32.66 25.91 3.99
N GLN A 519 33.66 25.78 3.13
CA GLN A 519 33.52 26.00 1.70
C GLN A 519 33.82 24.70 0.93
N HIS A 520 32.95 24.36 -0.01
CA HIS A 520 33.10 23.23 -0.92
C HIS A 520 33.04 23.72 -2.37
N ALA A 521 34.15 23.58 -3.08
CA ALA A 521 34.30 24.07 -4.45
C ALA A 521 34.23 22.93 -5.48
N VAL A 522 33.50 23.15 -6.56
CA VAL A 522 33.32 22.19 -7.67
C VAL A 522 33.63 22.86 -8.99
N HIS A 523 34.51 22.26 -9.79
CA HIS A 523 34.85 22.76 -11.12
C HIS A 523 33.79 22.31 -12.13
N LEU A 524 33.22 23.27 -12.85
CA LEU A 524 32.19 23.06 -13.86
C LEU A 524 32.75 23.28 -15.26
N LYS A 525 32.34 22.43 -16.20
CA LYS A 525 32.59 22.62 -17.62
C LYS A 525 31.60 23.64 -18.20
N ALA A 526 31.96 24.26 -19.32
CA ALA A 526 31.00 25.06 -20.08
C ALA A 526 29.82 24.19 -20.52
N ASN A 527 28.62 24.77 -20.52
CA ASN A 527 27.34 24.13 -20.83
C ASN A 527 27.03 22.90 -19.97
N SER A 528 27.39 22.95 -18.69
CA SER A 528 27.15 21.86 -17.73
C SER A 528 26.13 22.28 -16.68
N ARG A 529 25.31 21.33 -16.20
CA ARG A 529 24.30 21.56 -15.15
C ARG A 529 24.81 21.03 -13.82
N PHE A 530 24.97 21.90 -12.85
CA PHE A 530 25.30 21.56 -11.48
C PHE A 530 24.04 21.50 -10.62
N ARG A 531 23.95 20.50 -9.74
CA ARG A 531 22.85 20.39 -8.76
C ARG A 531 23.43 20.13 -7.38
N TRP A 532 22.86 20.78 -6.37
CA TRP A 532 23.16 20.53 -4.97
C TRP A 532 21.91 20.19 -4.16
N GLU A 533 22.11 19.46 -3.08
CA GLU A 533 21.10 19.13 -2.10
C GLU A 533 21.78 19.09 -0.72
N TRP A 534 21.29 19.84 0.26
CA TRP A 534 21.85 19.83 1.61
C TRP A 534 20.79 20.05 2.68
N SER A 535 21.06 19.59 3.91
CA SER A 535 20.22 19.86 5.08
C SER A 535 21.10 20.08 6.31
N VAL A 536 20.65 20.94 7.22
CA VAL A 536 21.26 21.08 8.55
C VAL A 536 20.52 20.18 9.54
N THR A 537 21.26 19.40 10.33
CA THR A 537 20.65 18.46 11.30
C THR A 537 20.19 19.17 12.56
N ASN A 538 20.85 20.27 12.93
CA ASN A 538 20.69 20.97 14.20
C ASN A 538 20.75 22.49 14.02
N HIS A 539 19.77 23.19 14.59
CA HIS A 539 19.67 24.65 14.55
C HIS A 539 19.63 25.20 13.11
N ASP A 540 20.04 26.45 12.95
CA ASP A 540 20.11 27.20 11.70
C ASP A 540 21.56 27.33 11.17
N ILE A 541 21.70 27.55 9.86
CA ILE A 541 22.98 27.90 9.21
C ILE A 541 22.75 28.91 8.07
N ARG A 542 23.75 29.77 7.79
CA ARG A 542 23.76 30.60 6.58
C ARG A 542 24.32 29.79 5.42
N PHE A 543 23.75 29.95 4.23
CA PHE A 543 24.22 29.27 3.03
C PHE A 543 24.41 30.25 1.87
N LEU A 544 25.57 30.19 1.23
CA LEU A 544 25.91 31.01 0.09
C LEU A 544 26.44 30.11 -1.04
N CYS A 545 25.91 30.28 -2.24
CA CYS A 545 26.36 29.59 -3.45
C CYS A 545 26.83 30.63 -4.46
N VAL A 546 28.10 30.59 -4.85
CA VAL A 546 28.71 31.57 -5.75
C VAL A 546 29.40 30.87 -6.92
N PHE A 547 29.20 31.39 -8.13
CA PHE A 547 29.90 30.93 -9.33
C PHE A 547 31.01 31.90 -9.75
N ARG A 548 32.16 31.35 -10.12
CA ARG A 548 33.38 32.03 -10.58
C ARG A 548 33.74 31.55 -11.98
N PRO A 549 33.52 32.35 -13.04
CA PRO A 549 34.00 32.00 -14.37
C PRO A 549 35.52 31.83 -14.42
N ASN A 550 36.02 30.87 -15.22
CA ASN A 550 37.46 30.71 -15.43
C ASN A 550 38.05 31.98 -16.07
N GLY A 551 39.06 32.56 -15.43
CA GLY A 551 39.70 33.80 -15.88
C GLY A 551 38.98 35.08 -15.46
N GLY A 552 37.85 34.98 -14.77
CA GLY A 552 37.15 36.12 -14.17
C GLY A 552 37.87 36.61 -12.91
N GLY A 553 37.89 37.93 -12.71
CA GLY A 553 38.37 38.54 -11.47
C GLY A 553 37.35 38.37 -10.33
N VAL A 554 37.68 38.86 -9.13
CA VAL A 554 36.74 38.88 -7.97
C VAL A 554 35.46 39.66 -8.30
N GLN A 555 35.50 40.56 -9.30
CA GLN A 555 34.34 41.32 -9.76
C GLN A 555 33.34 40.48 -10.60
N ASP A 556 33.75 39.30 -11.09
CA ASP A 556 32.91 38.44 -11.93
C ASP A 556 32.16 37.36 -11.11
N LEU A 557 32.10 37.52 -9.79
CA LEU A 557 31.36 36.62 -8.90
C LEU A 557 29.85 36.75 -9.13
N THR A 558 29.23 35.64 -9.54
CA THR A 558 27.77 35.56 -9.63
C THR A 558 27.23 34.86 -8.38
N VAL A 559 26.49 35.59 -7.54
CA VAL A 559 25.76 34.97 -6.42
C VAL A 559 24.58 34.19 -6.99
N VAL A 560 24.66 32.87 -6.91
CA VAL A 560 23.62 31.96 -7.40
C VAL A 560 22.49 31.84 -6.37
N LYS A 561 22.85 31.76 -5.09
CA LYS A 561 21.90 31.63 -3.98
C LYS A 561 22.51 32.22 -2.72
N ASP A 562 21.75 33.01 -1.97
CA ASP A 562 22.10 33.47 -0.62
C ASP A 562 20.90 33.23 0.29
N ILE A 563 21.14 32.54 1.40
CA ILE A 563 20.14 32.20 2.42
C ILE A 563 20.74 32.59 3.77
N GLU A 564 20.18 33.63 4.37
CA GLU A 564 20.73 34.21 5.60
C GLU A 564 20.65 33.23 6.78
N ARG A 565 19.50 32.57 6.96
CA ARG A 565 19.29 31.57 8.02
C ARG A 565 18.39 30.47 7.49
N TRP A 566 18.84 29.22 7.58
CA TRP A 566 18.11 28.04 7.18
C TRP A 566 18.16 27.01 8.30
N ASP A 567 17.02 26.57 8.81
CA ASP A 567 16.96 25.69 9.97
C ASP A 567 16.54 24.26 9.64
N LYS A 568 16.67 23.36 10.62
CA LYS A 568 16.25 21.96 10.52
C LYS A 568 14.77 21.81 10.12
N LYS A 569 13.89 22.74 10.52
CA LYS A 569 12.44 22.68 10.25
C LYS A 569 12.11 23.11 8.82
N SER A 570 12.96 23.93 8.22
CA SER A 570 12.87 24.38 6.82
C SER A 570 13.11 23.23 5.83
N GLY A 571 13.63 22.09 6.32
CA GLY A 571 13.93 20.94 5.51
C GLY A 571 15.22 21.10 4.72
N PRO A 572 15.45 20.25 3.72
CA PRO A 572 16.62 20.35 2.85
C PRO A 572 16.48 21.50 1.85
N ASN A 573 17.61 22.05 1.45
CA ASN A 573 17.72 23.01 0.37
C ASN A 573 18.22 22.32 -0.89
N ILE A 574 17.47 22.45 -1.98
CA ILE A 574 17.85 21.97 -3.30
C ILE A 574 18.02 23.17 -4.23
N GLY A 575 19.06 23.12 -5.05
CA GLY A 575 19.24 24.10 -6.11
C GLY A 575 19.99 23.55 -7.31
N THR A 576 19.89 24.28 -8.40
CA THR A 576 20.50 23.95 -9.68
C THR A 576 21.13 25.19 -10.30
N PHE A 577 22.22 25.01 -11.03
CA PHE A 577 22.92 26.07 -11.74
C PHE A 577 23.36 25.56 -13.11
N ASP A 578 22.98 26.27 -14.17
CA ASP A 578 23.40 25.99 -15.55
C ASP A 578 24.61 26.86 -15.89
N ALA A 579 25.81 26.25 -15.94
CA ALA A 579 27.05 26.95 -16.23
C ALA A 579 27.23 27.12 -17.73
N HIS A 580 27.04 28.33 -18.27
CA HIS A 580 27.25 28.63 -19.69
C HIS A 580 28.74 28.70 -20.08
N VAL A 581 29.60 28.99 -19.12
CA VAL A 581 31.07 29.04 -19.27
C VAL A 581 31.72 28.12 -18.25
N ALA A 582 32.94 27.67 -18.52
CA ALA A 582 33.70 26.90 -17.56
C ALA A 582 34.06 27.77 -16.35
N GLY A 583 34.05 27.20 -15.15
CA GLY A 583 34.27 27.95 -13.92
C GLY A 583 34.26 27.06 -12.68
N GLU A 584 34.20 27.68 -11.51
CA GLU A 584 34.11 27.04 -10.21
C GLU A 584 32.83 27.50 -9.50
N ILE A 585 32.04 26.56 -8.98
CA ILE A 585 30.93 26.87 -8.07
C ILE A 585 31.37 26.56 -6.64
N VAL A 586 31.18 27.50 -5.73
CA VAL A 586 31.55 27.40 -4.31
C VAL A 586 30.28 27.40 -3.48
N LEU A 587 30.09 26.32 -2.73
CA LEU A 587 29.07 26.18 -1.70
C LEU A 587 29.69 26.55 -0.35
N GLU A 588 29.17 27.58 0.29
CA GLU A 588 29.61 28.05 1.60
C GLU A 588 28.49 27.87 2.62
N TRP A 589 28.80 27.16 3.70
CA TRP A 589 27.95 27.06 4.88
C TRP A 589 28.62 27.81 6.03
N ASP A 590 27.96 28.86 6.49
CA ASP A 590 28.53 29.85 7.40
C ASP A 590 27.82 29.79 8.75
N ASN A 591 28.59 29.45 9.80
CA ASN A 591 28.18 29.43 11.19
C ASN A 591 28.96 30.45 12.03
N THR A 592 29.54 31.48 11.40
CA THR A 592 30.35 32.51 12.08
C THR A 592 29.54 33.31 13.09
N TYR A 593 28.22 33.39 12.92
CA TYR A 593 27.32 34.08 13.83
C TYR A 593 26.98 33.28 15.11
N SER A 594 27.30 31.98 15.18
CA SER A 594 27.04 31.15 16.35
C SER A 594 28.28 30.97 17.21
N TYR A 595 28.26 31.49 18.44
CA TYR A 595 29.40 31.41 19.36
C TYR A 595 29.51 30.12 20.17
N LEU A 596 28.42 29.34 20.27
CA LEU A 596 28.33 28.22 21.23
C LEU A 596 28.06 26.86 20.59
N ARG A 597 27.55 26.83 19.35
CA ARG A 597 26.96 25.62 18.80
C ARG A 597 27.57 25.28 17.45
N SER A 598 28.09 24.07 17.33
CA SER A 598 28.42 23.49 16.02
C SER A 598 27.15 23.06 15.30
N LYS A 599 27.22 22.96 13.98
CA LYS A 599 26.15 22.46 13.11
C LYS A 599 26.69 21.27 12.32
N ASP A 600 25.87 20.25 12.11
CA ASP A 600 26.20 19.22 11.13
C ASP A 600 25.38 19.47 9.87
N VAL A 601 26.06 19.57 8.74
CA VAL A 601 25.44 19.71 7.43
C VAL A 601 25.66 18.42 6.68
N LEU A 602 24.56 17.85 6.20
CA LEU A 602 24.58 16.72 5.29
C LEU A 602 24.37 17.28 3.88
N PHE A 603 25.32 17.11 2.97
CA PHE A 603 25.21 17.64 1.61
C PHE A 603 25.63 16.64 0.54
N ARG A 604 25.09 16.80 -0.66
CA ARG A 604 25.45 16.07 -1.87
C ARG A 604 25.51 17.05 -3.02
N VAL A 605 26.53 16.89 -3.85
CA VAL A 605 26.66 17.58 -5.13
C VAL A 605 26.53 16.57 -6.25
N ILE A 606 25.78 16.92 -7.29
CA ILE A 606 25.63 16.14 -8.51
C ILE A 606 26.26 16.97 -9.62
N SER A 607 27.50 16.59 -9.94
CA SER A 607 28.24 17.14 -11.08
C SER A 607 27.99 16.24 -12.31
N PRO A 608 27.87 16.81 -13.51
CA PRO A 608 27.61 16.05 -14.74
C PRO A 608 28.81 15.23 -15.23
#